data_AF-A0A165SFH0-F1
#
_entry.id   AF-A0A165SFH0-F1
#
_cell.length_a   1.000
_cell.length_b   1.000
_cell.length_c   1.000
_cell.angle_alpha   90.00
_cell.angle_beta   90.00
_cell.angle_gamma   90.00
#
_symmetry.space_group_name_H-M   'P 1'
#
loop_
_entity.id
_entity.type
_entity.pdbx_description
1 polymer ?
#
loop_
_entity_poly.entity_id
_entity_poly.type
_entity_poly.pdbx_seq_one_letter_code
_entity_poly.pdbx_strand_id
1 'polypeptide(L)'
;DDEPATRVKSIFLYGFLFPPIWLVGIFILCTQLRPTPEWEAGKTPEECSRLLLEARKAEVKWARRCLWALSALLVIAGLIVMVVLLVE
;
A
#
# COMPACT_ATOMS: atom_id res chain seq x y z
N ASP A 1 8.29 10.22 14.77
CA ASP A 1 8.22 9.80 13.36
C ASP A 1 6.81 9.96 12.80
N ASP A 2 6.41 11.20 12.54
CA ASP A 2 5.16 11.50 11.84
C ASP A 2 5.35 11.29 10.34
N GLU A 3 5.42 10.02 9.91
CA GLU A 3 5.34 9.67 8.49
C GLU A 3 3.97 10.14 7.98
N PRO A 4 3.90 10.94 6.90
CA PRO A 4 2.65 11.54 6.42
C PRO A 4 1.61 10.43 6.24
N ALA A 5 0.39 10.69 6.70
CA ALA A 5 -0.73 9.75 6.55
C ALA A 5 -0.99 9.51 5.06
N THR A 6 -0.34 8.49 4.49
CA THR A 6 -0.52 8.11 3.10
C THR A 6 -1.79 7.29 2.96
N ARG A 7 -2.51 7.47 1.86
CA ARG A 7 -3.73 6.69 1.54
C ARG A 7 -3.46 5.18 1.63
N VAL A 8 -2.26 4.76 1.27
CA VAL A 8 -1.82 3.35 1.27
C VAL A 8 -1.71 2.77 2.67
N LYS A 9 -1.28 3.56 3.67
CA LYS A 9 -1.22 3.12 5.06
C LYS A 9 -2.61 2.75 5.58
N SER A 10 -3.63 3.55 5.26
CA SER A 10 -5.02 3.25 5.61
C SER A 10 -5.52 1.99 4.91
N ILE A 11 -5.23 1.83 3.61
CA ILE A 11 -5.58 0.61 2.85
C ILE A 11 -4.95 -0.63 3.49
N PHE A 12 -3.68 -0.54 3.91
CA PHE A 12 -3.01 -1.62 4.61
C PHE A 12 -3.73 -2.01 5.90
N LEU A 13 -4.11 -1.03 6.74
CA LEU A 13 -4.83 -1.29 7.98
C LEU A 13 -6.23 -1.88 7.73
N TYR A 14 -6.99 -1.33 6.78
CA TYR A 14 -8.30 -1.86 6.42
C TYR A 14 -8.23 -3.28 5.84
N GLY A 15 -7.11 -3.69 5.26
CA GLY A 15 -6.96 -5.05 4.78
C GLY A 15 -6.89 -6.12 5.87
N PHE A 16 -6.60 -5.76 7.12
CA PHE A 16 -6.79 -6.73 8.21
C PHE A 16 -8.27 -7.01 8.50
N LEU A 17 -9.16 -6.06 8.21
CA LEU A 17 -10.60 -6.26 8.29
C LEU A 17 -11.15 -6.92 7.01
N PHE A 18 -10.61 -6.55 5.84
CA PHE A 18 -11.02 -7.08 4.54
C PHE A 18 -9.80 -7.34 3.63
N PRO A 19 -9.15 -8.51 3.74
CA PRO A 19 -7.89 -8.81 3.05
C PRO A 19 -7.83 -8.57 1.54
N PRO A 20 -8.90 -8.78 0.76
CA PRO A 20 -8.88 -8.47 -0.66
C PRO A 20 -8.56 -7.00 -0.98
N ILE A 21 -8.81 -6.06 -0.06
CA ILE A 21 -8.52 -4.63 -0.29
C ILE A 21 -7.03 -4.34 -0.44
N TRP A 22 -6.14 -5.23 0.04
CA TRP A 22 -4.69 -5.08 -0.15
C TRP A 22 -4.30 -5.06 -1.63
N LEU A 23 -5.11 -5.64 -2.53
CA LEU A 23 -4.93 -5.53 -3.98
C LEU A 23 -4.93 -4.07 -4.47
N VAL A 24 -5.76 -3.20 -3.87
CA VAL A 24 -5.78 -1.77 -4.19
C VAL A 24 -4.47 -1.11 -3.77
N GLY A 25 -3.94 -1.47 -2.60
CA GLY A 25 -2.65 -0.98 -2.12
C GLY A 25 -1.49 -1.45 -3.01
N ILE A 26 -1.54 -2.68 -3.50
CA ILE A 26 -0.55 -3.24 -4.44
C ILE A 26 -0.58 -2.49 -5.78
N PHE A 27 -1.78 -2.16 -6.29
CA PHE A 27 -1.93 -1.43 -7.56
C PHE A 27 -1.21 -0.07 -7.56
N ILE A 28 -1.03 0.55 -6.39
CA ILE A 28 -0.30 1.82 -6.25
C ILE A 28 1.19 1.69 -6.64
N LEU A 29 1.77 0.49 -6.62
CA LEU A 29 3.09 0.24 -7.18
C LEU A 29 3.15 0.49 -8.69
N CYS A 30 2.03 0.25 -9.40
CA CYS A 30 1.92 0.42 -10.84
C CYS A 30 1.54 1.84 -11.26
N THR A 31 1.02 2.66 -10.35
CA THR A 31 0.59 4.04 -10.65
C THR A 31 1.67 5.07 -10.30
N GLN A 32 1.78 6.15 -11.07
CA GLN A 32 2.57 7.32 -10.70
C GLN A 32 1.73 8.32 -9.89
N LEU A 33 2.34 8.94 -8.88
CA LEU A 33 1.72 10.00 -8.10
C LEU A 33 1.72 11.28 -8.95
N ARG A 34 0.54 11.73 -9.39
CA ARG A 34 0.39 12.98 -10.13
C ARG A 34 -0.10 14.09 -9.20
N PRO A 35 0.61 15.22 -9.11
CA PRO A 35 0.09 16.37 -8.36
C PRO A 35 -1.14 16.95 -9.06
N THR A 36 -2.04 17.52 -8.26
CA THR A 36 -3.17 18.32 -8.78
C THR A 36 -2.79 19.80 -8.78
N PRO A 37 -3.32 20.62 -9.72
CA PRO A 37 -3.00 22.05 -9.78
C PRO A 37 -3.28 22.80 -8.49
N GLU A 38 -4.34 22.38 -7.77
CA GLU A 38 -4.70 22.93 -6.45
C GLU A 38 -3.68 22.59 -5.36
N TRP A 39 -3.06 21.41 -5.42
CA TRP A 39 -2.02 20.99 -4.48
C TRP A 39 -0.68 21.72 -4.72
N GLU A 40 -0.41 22.13 -5.96
CA GLU A 40 0.80 22.86 -6.37
C GLU A 40 0.69 24.37 -6.10
N ALA A 41 -0.54 24.89 -5.89
CA ALA A 41 -0.77 26.31 -5.69
C ALA A 41 0.03 26.85 -4.49
N GLY A 42 0.89 27.83 -4.75
CA GLY A 42 1.71 28.51 -3.73
C GLY A 42 3.02 27.81 -3.35
N LYS A 43 3.39 26.70 -4.00
CA LYS A 43 4.66 26.00 -3.78
C LYS A 43 5.65 26.25 -4.91
N THR A 44 6.94 26.29 -4.57
CA THR A 44 8.00 26.32 -5.59
C THR A 44 8.10 24.94 -6.28
N PRO A 45 8.56 24.88 -7.54
CA PRO A 45 8.69 23.61 -8.25
C PRO A 45 9.64 22.63 -7.53
N GLU A 46 10.71 23.14 -6.90
CA GLU A 46 11.64 22.34 -6.12
C GLU A 46 10.96 21.73 -4.88
N GLU A 47 10.17 22.52 -4.17
CA GLU A 47 9.45 22.06 -2.98
C GLU A 47 8.37 21.03 -3.32
N CYS A 48 7.61 21.25 -4.40
CA CYS A 48 6.67 20.27 -4.94
C CYS A 48 7.34 18.93 -5.24
N SER A 49 8.50 18.95 -5.91
CA SER A 49 9.23 17.74 -6.29
C SER A 49 9.69 16.94 -5.07
N ARG A 50 10.19 17.64 -4.02
CA ARG A 50 10.65 17.02 -2.78
C ARG A 50 9.50 16.36 -2.03
N LEU A 51 8.38 17.07 -1.88
CA LEU A 51 7.20 16.56 -1.19
C LEU A 51 6.58 15.35 -1.91
N LEU A 52 6.53 15.38 -3.24
CA LEU A 52 6.06 14.24 -4.05
C LEU A 52 6.98 13.03 -3.90
N LEU A 53 8.30 13.23 -3.88
CA LEU A 53 9.27 12.15 -3.71
C LEU A 53 9.14 11.50 -2.32
N GLU A 54 9.00 12.30 -1.27
CA GLU A 54 8.79 11.82 0.11
C GLU A 54 7.47 11.04 0.23
N ALA A 55 6.37 11.60 -0.29
CA ALA A 55 5.08 10.92 -0.33
C ALA A 55 5.18 9.59 -1.10
N ARG A 56 5.82 9.59 -2.28
CA ARG A 56 5.95 8.38 -3.11
C ARG A 56 6.77 7.29 -2.42
N LYS A 57 7.84 7.64 -1.72
CA LYS A 57 8.62 6.67 -0.93
C LYS A 57 7.76 6.00 0.14
N ALA A 58 6.96 6.78 0.85
CA ALA A 58 6.04 6.26 1.87
C ALA A 58 4.95 5.37 1.23
N GLU A 59 4.32 5.79 0.13
CA GLU A 59 3.32 4.98 -0.56
C GLU A 59 3.89 3.62 -1.02
N VAL A 60 5.06 3.62 -1.66
CA VAL A 60 5.72 2.38 -2.13
C VAL A 60 6.07 1.46 -0.95
N LYS A 61 6.54 2.04 0.15
CA LYS A 61 6.86 1.32 1.39
C LYS A 61 5.64 0.58 1.95
N TRP A 62 4.46 1.21 1.96
CA TRP A 62 3.22 0.61 2.43
C TRP A 62 2.57 -0.32 1.41
N ALA A 63 2.69 -0.02 0.12
CA ALA A 63 2.19 -0.88 -0.95
C ALA A 63 2.94 -2.22 -0.99
N ARG A 64 4.26 -2.22 -0.78
CA ARG A 64 5.04 -3.45 -0.58
C ARG A 64 4.59 -4.24 0.64
N ARG A 65 4.21 -3.58 1.73
CA ARG A 65 3.65 -4.25 2.92
C ARG A 65 2.31 -4.92 2.61
N CYS A 66 1.45 -4.31 1.79
CA CYS A 66 0.22 -4.94 1.30
C CYS A 66 0.51 -6.20 0.49
N LEU A 67 1.53 -6.16 -0.38
CA LEU A 67 1.97 -7.34 -1.14
C LEU A 67 2.42 -8.48 -0.23
N TRP A 68 3.27 -8.19 0.74
CA TRP A 68 3.77 -9.18 1.70
C TRP A 68 2.67 -9.73 2.62
N ALA A 69 1.73 -8.89 3.05
CA ALA A 69 0.60 -9.33 3.87
C ALA A 69 -0.33 -10.27 3.10
N LEU A 70 -0.67 -9.92 1.85
CA LEU A 70 -1.50 -10.76 1.01
C LEU A 70 -0.81 -12.08 0.67
N SER A 71 0.49 -12.06 0.33
CA SER A 71 1.23 -13.29 0.04
C SER A 71 1.32 -14.20 1.27
N ALA A 72 1.60 -13.65 2.45
CA ALA A 72 1.61 -14.41 3.71
C ALA A 72 0.25 -15.03 4.01
N LEU A 73 -0.84 -14.26 3.84
CA LEU A 73 -2.19 -14.77 4.03
C LEU A 73 -2.52 -15.93 3.09
N LEU A 74 -2.17 -15.81 1.80
CA LEU A 74 -2.40 -16.87 0.82
C LEU A 74 -1.61 -18.15 1.15
N VAL A 75 -0.36 -18.02 1.59
CA VAL A 75 0.45 -19.15 2.03
C VAL A 75 -0.18 -19.84 3.24
N ILE A 76 -0.57 -19.07 4.26
CA ILE A 76 -1.21 -19.64 5.47
C ILE A 76 -2.53 -20.34 5.11
N ALA A 77 -3.39 -19.70 4.33
CA ALA A 77 -4.65 -20.29 3.89
C ALA A 77 -4.42 -21.58 3.07
N GLY A 78 -3.45 -21.57 2.15
CA GLY A 78 -3.10 -22.75 1.37
C GLY A 78 -2.57 -23.91 2.23
N LEU A 79 -1.76 -23.62 3.26
CA LEU A 79 -1.29 -24.62 4.21
C LEU A 79 -2.44 -25.21 5.02
N ILE A 80 -3.38 -24.38 5.49
CA ILE A 80 -4.57 -24.86 6.23
C ILE A 80 -5.40 -25.79 5.35
N VAL A 81 -5.71 -25.37 4.12
CA VAL A 81 -6.46 -26.20 3.16
C VAL A 81 -5.74 -27.51 2.89
N MET A 82 -4.43 -27.48 2.68
CA MET A 82 -3.63 -28.69 2.46
C MET A 82 -3.68 -29.65 3.66
N VAL A 83 -3.55 -29.14 4.88
CA VAL A 83 -3.64 -29.97 6.09
C VAL A 83 -5.02 -30.59 6.23
N VAL A 84 -6.10 -29.82 6.01
CA VAL A 84 -7.47 -30.34 6.08
C VAL A 84 -7.65 -31.48 5.07
N LEU A 85 -7.21 -31.29 3.82
CA LEU A 85 -7.33 -32.30 2.76
C LEU A 85 -6.47 -33.55 2.98
N LEU A 86 -5.41 -33.49 3.81
CA LEU A 86 -4.58 -34.65 4.14
C LEU A 86 -5.07 -35.41 5.38
N VAL A 87 -5.86 -34.75 6.23
CA VAL A 87 -6.41 -35.33 7.47
C VAL A 87 -7.77 -36.00 7.23
N GLU A 88 -8.55 -35.48 6.28
CA GLU A 88 -9.78 -36.11 5.76
C GLU A 88 -9.48 -37.29 4.83
#